data_AF-A0A371SI77-F1
#
_entry.id   AF-A0A371SI77-F1
#
_cell.length_a   1.000
_cell.length_b   1.000
_cell.length_c   1.000
_cell.angle_alpha   90.00
_cell.angle_beta   90.00
_cell.angle_gamma   90.00
#
_symmetry.space_group_name_H-M   'P 1'
#
loop_
_entity.id
_entity.type
_entity.pdbx_description
1 polymer ?
#
loop_
_entity_poly.entity_id
_entity_poly.type
_entity_poly.pdbx_seq_one_letter_code
_entity_poly.pdbx_strand_id
1 'polypeptide(L)'
;MKNMVKFLGVLVVLLTLVMPGKTAFAHGDDCECGVTYLQGAERNKVVANTLKLTEFKKVKADLGQDGYVFAGADQVMVVHMPFEGIILTIVAVPFIHENGEVLFAGFTNGKFSGFQGESME
;
A
#
# COMPACT_ATOMS: atom_id res chain seq x y z
N MET A 1 37.26 -14.28 -25.60
CA MET A 1 36.24 -14.90 -24.72
C MET A 1 35.88 -14.11 -23.47
N LYS A 2 36.65 -13.08 -23.04
CA LYS A 2 36.36 -12.33 -21.79
C LYS A 2 35.19 -11.33 -21.92
N ASN A 3 34.87 -10.89 -23.15
CA ASN A 3 33.80 -9.92 -23.41
C ASN A 3 32.43 -10.57 -23.64
N MET A 4 32.36 -11.83 -24.08
CA MET A 4 31.08 -12.55 -24.25
C MET A 4 30.43 -12.92 -22.90
N VAL A 5 31.25 -13.25 -21.89
CA VAL A 5 30.75 -13.57 -20.53
C VAL A 5 30.09 -12.36 -19.87
N LYS A 6 30.56 -11.14 -20.16
CA LYS A 6 29.96 -9.90 -19.65
C LYS A 6 28.59 -9.61 -20.29
N PHE A 7 28.43 -9.88 -21.59
CA PHE A 7 27.15 -9.70 -22.27
C PHE A 7 26.09 -10.70 -21.82
N LEU A 8 26.47 -11.95 -21.54
CA LEU A 8 25.54 -12.98 -21.09
C LEU A 8 25.04 -12.71 -19.64
N GLY A 9 25.92 -12.23 -18.76
CA GLY A 9 25.56 -11.91 -17.38
C GLY A 9 24.56 -10.75 -17.25
N VAL A 10 24.70 -9.70 -18.08
CA VAL A 10 23.78 -8.55 -18.09
C VAL A 10 22.40 -8.94 -18.66
N LEU A 11 22.36 -9.85 -19.64
CA LEU A 11 21.11 -10.31 -20.24
C LEU A 11 20.26 -11.15 -19.28
N VAL A 12 20.90 -11.95 -18.42
CA VAL A 12 20.21 -12.79 -17.42
C VAL A 12 19.58 -11.94 -16.30
N VAL A 13 20.22 -10.84 -15.88
CA VAL A 13 19.68 -9.92 -14.86
C VAL A 13 18.47 -9.12 -15.39
N LEU A 14 18.45 -8.77 -16.68
CA LEU A 14 17.30 -8.10 -17.29
C LEU A 14 16.08 -9.01 -17.42
N LEU A 15 16.27 -10.33 -17.60
CA LEU A 15 15.18 -11.30 -17.71
C LEU A 15 14.48 -11.59 -16.37
N THR A 16 15.16 -11.42 -15.23
CA THR A 16 14.55 -11.59 -13.90
C THR A 16 13.66 -10.42 -13.46
N LEU A 17 13.77 -9.26 -14.12
CA LEU A 17 12.95 -8.08 -13.82
C LEU A 17 11.59 -8.06 -14.54
N VAL A 18 11.31 -9.05 -15.39
CA VAL A 18 10.08 -9.12 -16.20
C VAL A 18 9.07 -10.11 -15.64
N MET A 19 9.23 -10.60 -14.41
CA MET A 19 8.14 -11.35 -13.79
C MET A 19 6.96 -10.39 -13.59
N PRO A 20 5.82 -10.58 -14.28
CA PRO A 20 4.63 -9.87 -13.91
C PRO A 20 4.28 -10.40 -12.53
N GLY A 21 4.59 -9.63 -11.49
CA GLY A 21 4.07 -9.89 -10.16
C GLY A 21 2.58 -9.98 -10.31
N LYS A 22 2.04 -11.20 -10.20
CA LYS A 22 0.59 -11.38 -10.16
C LYS A 22 0.14 -10.60 -8.94
N THR A 23 -0.46 -9.44 -9.17
CA THR A 23 -1.26 -8.77 -8.15
C THR A 23 -2.37 -9.75 -7.82
N ALA A 24 -2.18 -10.54 -6.77
CA ALA A 24 -3.26 -11.28 -6.16
C ALA A 24 -4.20 -10.22 -5.58
N PHE A 25 -5.13 -9.75 -6.42
CA PHE A 25 -6.36 -9.18 -5.92
C PHE A 25 -7.03 -10.33 -5.17
N ALA A 26 -6.84 -10.35 -3.85
CA ALA A 26 -7.74 -11.09 -2.98
C ALA A 26 -9.09 -10.40 -3.13
N HIS A 27 -9.86 -10.85 -4.12
CA HIS A 27 -11.30 -10.61 -4.16
C HIS A 27 -11.86 -11.53 -3.08
N GLY A 28 -11.76 -11.06 -1.83
CA GLY A 28 -12.46 -11.67 -0.71
C GLY A 28 -13.95 -11.52 -0.97
N ASP A 29 -14.66 -12.63 -0.78
CA ASP A 29 -16.09 -12.80 -1.00
C ASP A 29 -16.89 -11.55 -0.61
N ASP A 30 -17.92 -11.26 -1.41
CA ASP A 30 -18.87 -10.16 -1.27
C ASP A 30 -19.31 -9.91 0.18
N CYS A 31 -18.52 -9.14 0.93
CA CYS A 31 -19.07 -8.29 1.96
C CYS A 31 -19.91 -7.27 1.19
N GLU A 32 -21.25 -7.44 1.20
CA GLU A 32 -22.27 -6.54 0.62
C GLU A 32 -22.20 -5.08 1.15
N CYS A 33 -21.07 -4.64 1.70
CA CYS A 33 -20.80 -3.30 2.20
C CYS A 33 -20.67 -2.24 1.08
N GLY A 34 -21.00 -2.55 -0.18
CA GLY A 34 -21.02 -1.59 -1.28
C GLY A 34 -19.68 -0.87 -1.51
N VAL A 35 -18.56 -1.56 -1.30
CA VAL A 35 -17.23 -0.95 -1.34
C VAL A 35 -16.78 -0.76 -2.79
N THR A 36 -16.38 0.46 -3.15
CA THR A 36 -15.82 0.80 -4.46
C THR A 36 -14.33 1.10 -4.34
N TYR A 37 -13.49 0.32 -5.03
CA TYR A 37 -12.04 0.56 -5.07
C TYR A 37 -11.71 1.67 -6.08
N LEU A 38 -11.00 2.70 -5.62
CA LEU A 38 -10.57 3.78 -6.50
C LEU A 38 -9.32 3.34 -7.27
N GLN A 39 -9.25 3.76 -8.54
CA GLN A 39 -8.13 3.46 -9.43
C GLN A 39 -7.65 4.72 -10.17
N GLY A 40 -6.47 4.62 -10.79
CA GLY A 40 -5.94 5.66 -11.69
C GLY A 40 -5.79 7.04 -11.05
N ALA A 41 -6.19 8.08 -11.77
CA ALA A 41 -5.98 9.47 -11.38
C ALA A 41 -6.74 9.85 -10.09
N GLU A 42 -7.96 9.33 -9.90
CA GLU A 42 -8.77 9.61 -8.72
C GLU A 42 -8.12 9.05 -7.46
N ARG A 43 -7.67 7.79 -7.52
CA ARG A 43 -6.89 7.16 -6.46
C ARG A 43 -5.62 7.95 -6.16
N ASN A 44 -4.86 8.33 -7.19
CA ASN A 44 -3.60 9.06 -7.01
C ASN A 44 -3.80 10.42 -6.33
N LYS A 45 -4.88 11.14 -6.64
CA LYS A 45 -5.23 12.39 -5.98
C LYS A 45 -5.48 12.19 -4.48
N VAL A 46 -6.27 11.18 -4.13
CA VAL A 46 -6.57 10.87 -2.71
C VAL A 46 -5.29 10.47 -1.97
N VAL A 47 -4.48 9.57 -2.53
CA VAL A 47 -3.20 9.16 -1.92
C VAL A 47 -2.28 10.37 -1.73
N ALA A 48 -2.09 11.20 -2.75
CA ALA A 48 -1.23 12.37 -2.65
C ALA A 48 -1.71 13.36 -1.57
N ASN A 49 -3.02 13.50 -1.37
CA ASN A 49 -3.57 14.32 -0.31
C ASN A 49 -3.30 13.71 1.07
N THR A 50 -3.52 12.40 1.24
CA THR A 50 -3.24 11.69 2.50
C THR A 50 -1.76 11.79 2.90
N LEU A 51 -0.84 11.62 1.94
CA LEU A 51 0.61 11.68 2.22
C LEU A 51 1.10 13.11 2.60
N LYS A 52 0.30 14.14 2.34
CA LYS A 52 0.61 15.52 2.75
C LYS A 52 0.18 15.83 4.18
N LEU A 53 -0.72 15.03 4.76
CA LEU A 53 -1.26 15.25 6.10
C LEU A 53 -0.15 15.27 7.15
N THR A 54 -0.30 16.14 8.15
CA THR A 54 0.61 16.18 9.30
C THR A 54 0.54 14.88 10.09
N GLU A 55 -0.66 14.31 10.21
CA GLU A 55 -0.92 13.04 10.88
C GLU A 55 -0.20 11.88 10.19
N PHE A 56 -0.18 11.84 8.85
CA PHE A 56 0.60 10.83 8.12
C PHE A 56 2.09 10.93 8.42
N LYS A 57 2.64 12.15 8.42
CA LYS A 57 4.07 12.37 8.72
C LYS A 57 4.40 11.93 10.14
N LYS A 58 3.51 12.20 11.10
CA LYS A 58 3.65 11.74 12.48
C LYS A 58 3.61 10.21 12.56
N VAL A 59 2.57 9.58 12.01
CA VAL A 59 2.45 8.11 11.98
C VAL A 59 3.68 7.45 11.35
N LYS A 60 4.17 8.00 10.23
CA LYS A 60 5.38 7.51 9.57
C LYS A 60 6.62 7.63 10.46
N ALA A 61 6.75 8.72 11.20
CA ALA A 61 7.88 8.92 12.11
C ALA A 61 7.80 7.99 13.31
N ASP A 62 6.62 7.83 13.91
CA ASP A 62 6.37 6.97 15.05
C ASP A 62 6.64 5.49 14.67
N LEU A 63 6.02 4.99 13.61
CA LEU A 63 6.25 3.63 13.11
C LEU A 63 7.71 3.40 12.67
N GLY A 64 8.38 4.43 12.16
CA GLY A 64 9.81 4.36 11.83
C GLY A 64 10.71 4.11 13.05
N GLN A 65 10.31 4.55 14.25
CA GLN A 65 11.01 4.23 15.50
C GLN A 65 10.84 2.76 15.89
N ASP A 66 9.72 2.16 15.48
CA ASP A 66 9.37 0.76 15.72
C ASP A 66 9.87 -0.19 14.62
N GLY A 67 10.71 0.30 13.69
CA GLY A 67 11.34 -0.52 12.63
C GLY A 67 10.48 -0.70 11.37
N TYR A 68 9.34 -0.01 11.28
CA TYR A 68 8.45 -0.09 10.12
C TYR A 68 8.81 0.93 9.04
N VAL A 69 8.71 0.50 7.78
CA VAL A 69 8.99 1.33 6.61
C VAL A 69 7.74 1.47 5.75
N PHE A 70 7.42 2.70 5.34
CA PHE A 70 6.33 2.95 4.40
C PHE A 70 6.57 2.19 3.08
N ALA A 71 5.61 1.35 2.68
CA ALA A 71 5.78 0.42 1.56
C ALA A 71 5.76 1.08 0.16
N GLY A 72 5.41 2.36 0.07
CA GLY A 72 5.34 3.10 -1.19
C GLY A 72 3.94 3.55 -1.55
N ALA A 73 3.87 4.64 -2.33
CA ALA A 73 2.61 5.27 -2.69
C ALA A 73 1.77 4.45 -3.66
N ASP A 74 2.35 3.48 -4.36
CA ASP A 74 1.71 2.51 -5.25
C ASP A 74 0.99 1.39 -4.47
N GLN A 75 1.45 1.08 -3.25
CA GLN A 75 0.86 0.05 -2.39
C GLN A 75 -0.34 0.54 -1.57
N VAL A 76 -0.60 1.85 -1.54
CA VAL A 76 -1.73 2.44 -0.79
C VAL A 76 -3.07 2.04 -1.40
N MET A 77 -4.00 1.55 -0.58
CA MET A 77 -5.34 1.22 -1.04
C MET A 77 -6.31 2.35 -0.72
N VAL A 78 -7.21 2.66 -1.65
CA VAL A 78 -8.26 3.68 -1.46
C VAL A 78 -9.60 3.08 -1.84
N VAL A 79 -10.57 3.20 -0.93
CA VAL A 79 -11.93 2.73 -1.16
C VAL A 79 -12.96 3.79 -0.78
N HIS A 80 -14.12 3.73 -1.44
CA HIS A 80 -15.36 4.35 -1.01
C HIS A 80 -16.27 3.31 -0.39
N MET A 81 -16.81 3.60 0.78
CA MET A 81 -17.73 2.72 1.50
C MET A 81 -18.97 3.53 1.91
N PRO A 82 -20.19 3.15 1.49
CA PRO A 82 -21.41 3.71 2.04
C PRO A 82 -21.56 3.33 3.52
N PHE A 83 -21.86 4.31 4.36
CA PHE A 83 -22.13 4.11 5.78
C PHE A 83 -23.18 5.14 6.22
N GLU A 84 -24.31 4.70 6.77
CA GLU A 84 -25.38 5.58 7.30
C GLU A 84 -25.80 6.73 6.35
N GLY A 85 -25.87 6.47 5.04
CA GLY A 85 -26.27 7.47 4.05
C GLY A 85 -25.18 8.46 3.62
N ILE A 86 -23.95 8.31 4.10
CA ILE A 86 -22.77 9.04 3.62
C ILE A 86 -21.78 8.09 2.94
N ILE A 87 -20.92 8.63 2.06
CA ILE A 87 -19.82 7.88 1.46
C ILE A 87 -18.53 8.21 2.20
N LEU A 88 -17.92 7.21 2.82
CA LEU A 88 -16.63 7.31 3.48
C LEU A 88 -15.51 7.06 2.47
N THR A 89 -14.50 7.92 2.45
CA THR A 89 -13.23 7.66 1.76
C THR A 89 -12.23 7.08 2.73
N ILE A 90 -11.91 5.80 2.58
CA ILE A 90 -10.96 5.09 3.43
C ILE A 90 -9.66 4.89 2.66
N VAL A 91 -8.54 5.25 3.28
CA VAL A 91 -7.19 5.09 2.74
C VAL A 91 -6.38 4.21 3.68
N ALA A 92 -5.99 3.03 3.22
CA ALA A 92 -5.13 2.11 3.96
C ALA A 92 -3.69 2.26 3.47
N VAL A 93 -2.82 2.75 4.36
CA VAL A 93 -1.42 3.04 4.06
C VAL A 93 -0.54 1.94 4.67
N PRO A 94 0.08 1.07 3.85
CA PRO A 94 0.90 -0.03 4.34
C PRO A 94 2.29 0.41 4.83
N PHE A 95 2.69 -0.16 5.95
CA PHE A 95 4.03 -0.11 6.51
C PHE A 95 4.53 -1.54 6.72
N ILE A 96 5.77 -1.82 6.35
CA ILE A 96 6.38 -3.15 6.36
C ILE A 96 7.55 -3.13 7.34
N HIS A 97 7.60 -4.11 8.24
CA HIS A 97 8.73 -4.34 9.13
C HIS A 97 9.68 -5.39 8.52
N GLU A 98 10.95 -5.42 8.96
CA GLU A 98 11.98 -6.33 8.41
C GLU A 98 11.65 -7.82 8.59
N ASN A 99 10.86 -8.15 9.59
CA ASN A 99 10.35 -9.52 9.84
C ASN A 99 9.22 -9.94 8.87
N GLY A 100 8.77 -9.05 7.98
CA GLY A 100 7.67 -9.30 7.05
C GLY A 100 6.28 -8.91 7.56
N GLU A 101 6.17 -8.40 8.79
CA GLU A 101 4.91 -7.89 9.34
C GLU A 101 4.44 -6.66 8.56
N VAL A 102 3.14 -6.63 8.26
CA VAL A 102 2.50 -5.52 7.55
C VAL A 102 1.45 -4.88 8.43
N LEU A 103 1.63 -3.58 8.69
CA LEU A 103 0.72 -2.77 9.46
C LEU A 103 0.12 -1.68 8.57
N PHE A 104 -1.20 -1.58 8.57
CA PHE A 104 -1.94 -0.60 7.78
C PHE A 104 -2.37 0.56 8.66
N ALA A 105 -1.89 1.77 8.36
CA ALA A 105 -2.44 3.00 8.93
C ALA A 105 -3.69 3.41 8.13
N GLY A 106 -4.85 3.38 8.78
CA GLY A 106 -6.13 3.75 8.20
C GLY A 106 -6.41 5.25 8.32
N PHE A 107 -6.88 5.86 7.24
CA PHE A 107 -7.37 7.24 7.23
C PHE A 107 -8.77 7.30 6.62
N THR A 108 -9.73 7.83 7.36
CA THR A 108 -11.12 8.00 6.92
C THR A 108 -11.41 9.48 6.73
N ASN A 109 -11.84 9.87 5.52
CA ASN A 109 -12.14 11.26 5.15
C ASN A 109 -11.00 12.23 5.53
N GLY A 110 -9.76 11.81 5.31
CA GLY A 110 -8.55 12.62 5.59
C GLY A 110 -8.16 12.70 7.06
N LYS A 111 -8.76 11.91 7.95
CA LYS A 111 -8.37 11.83 9.38
C LYS A 111 -7.81 10.45 9.70
N PHE A 112 -6.77 10.40 10.52
CA PHE A 112 -6.24 9.13 11.02
C PHE A 112 -7.31 8.39 11.84
N SER A 113 -7.49 7.11 11.54
CA SER A 113 -8.55 6.26 12.11
C SER A 113 -8.02 5.09 12.94
N GLY A 114 -6.71 4.84 12.91
CA GLY A 114 -6.07 3.78 13.67
C GLY A 114 -5.20 2.88 12.80
N PHE A 115 -4.74 1.79 13.41
CA PHE A 115 -3.92 0.77 12.78
C PHE A 115 -4.69 -0.52 12.63
N GLN A 116 -4.39 -1.28 11.57
CA GLN A 116 -4.91 -2.63 11.34
C GLN A 116 -3.78 -3.54 10.85
N GLY A 117 -3.64 -4.72 11.46
CA GLY A 117 -2.60 -5.71 11.16
C GLY A 117 -2.83 -6.97 12.00
N GLU A 118 -2.23 -8.10 11.61
CA GLU A 118 -2.26 -9.32 12.42
C GLU A 118 -1.36 -9.13 13.64
N SER A 119 -1.94 -9.06 14.84
CA SER A 119 -1.21 -9.38 16.05
C SER A 119 -0.97 -10.89 16.05
N MET A 120 0.28 -11.32 15.86
CA MET A 120 0.65 -12.68 16.24
C MET A 120 0.60 -12.76 17.78
N GLU A 121 -0.46 -13.36 18.31
CA GLU A 121 -0.43 -13.90 19.68
C GLU A 121 0.69 -14.95 19.83
#